data_AF-A0A2T2W663-F1
#
_entry.id   AF-A0A2T2W663-F1
#
_cell.length_a   1.000
_cell.length_b   1.000
_cell.length_c   1.000
_cell.angle_alpha   90.00
_cell.angle_beta   90.00
_cell.angle_gamma   90.00
#
_symmetry.space_group_name_H-M   'P 1'
#
loop_
_entity.id
_entity.type
_entity.pdbx_description
1 polymer ?
#
loop_
_entity_poly.entity_id
_entity_poly.type
_entity_poly.pdbx_seq_one_letter_code
_entity_poly.pdbx_strand_id
1 'polypeptide(L)'
;MEKLLQGLREFQENYIPDHQELIQQLAKGQHPRVLFIGCSDSRVDPTIITQADIGDLFIIRNAGNIIPPYEATNGGEGATIEYAMEALDIRQVIVCGHTQCGAMKGLLQIGELEEKMPLVYHWLRHTEATRKLVEDHYGDLPKKEKLDLLVAQNVLTQIDNLQTYPAVRSKLYAGTLAIHGWIYKLDTAQLLAYDEESKSFVPPYSKIQADQKAAKVLKPGGLSLTFNDTVRPGAGAPSVALPTFSEPAQPHWPGANRLSPKQAARIYGRAGV
;
A
#
# COMPACT_ATOMS: atom_id res chain seq x y z
N MET A 1 29.69 7.26 10.89
CA MET A 1 29.04 8.35 11.65
C MET A 1 29.36 9.73 11.09
N GLU A 2 30.61 10.05 10.79
CA GLU A 2 31.01 11.35 10.23
C GLU A 2 30.19 11.80 9.00
N LYS A 3 30.01 10.93 7.99
CA LYS A 3 29.15 11.23 6.82
C LYS A 3 27.73 11.66 7.19
N LEU A 4 27.13 11.06 8.23
CA LEU A 4 25.79 11.42 8.68
C LEU A 4 25.79 12.80 9.35
N LEU A 5 26.80 13.12 10.16
CA LEU A 5 26.93 14.44 10.77
C LEU A 5 27.13 15.54 9.71
N GLN A 6 27.90 15.26 8.65
CA GLN A 6 28.02 16.17 7.51
C GLN A 6 26.69 16.33 6.78
N GLY A 7 25.92 15.25 6.61
CA GLY A 7 24.57 15.32 6.03
C GLY A 7 23.59 16.15 6.88
N LEU A 8 23.69 16.10 8.21
CA LEU A 8 22.90 16.95 9.10
C LEU A 8 23.25 18.43 8.94
N ARG A 9 24.54 18.73 8.77
CA ARG A 9 24.99 20.09 8.47
C ARG A 9 24.41 20.58 7.14
N GLU A 10 24.55 19.78 6.09
CA GLU A 10 24.01 20.06 4.76
C GLU A 10 22.49 20.32 4.80
N PHE A 11 21.76 19.49 5.54
CA PHE A 11 20.33 19.68 5.75
C PHE A 11 20.01 21.03 6.41
N GLN A 12 20.70 21.39 7.50
CA GLN A 12 20.47 22.64 8.24
C GLN A 12 20.90 23.89 7.45
N GLU A 13 22.02 23.82 6.74
CA GLU A 13 22.61 24.97 6.06
C GLU A 13 21.99 25.22 4.67
N ASN A 14 21.49 24.18 3.98
CA ASN A 14 20.99 24.30 2.61
C ASN A 14 19.52 23.92 2.44
N TYR A 15 19.03 22.81 3.01
CA TYR A 15 17.63 22.40 2.82
C TYR A 15 16.65 23.26 3.63
N ILE A 16 16.95 23.52 4.91
CA ILE A 16 16.06 24.27 5.81
C ILE A 16 15.75 25.69 5.30
N PRO A 17 16.73 26.51 4.88
CA PRO A 17 16.44 27.88 4.43
C PRO A 17 15.46 27.93 3.26
N ASP A 18 15.56 26.99 2.32
CA ASP A 18 14.69 26.92 1.14
C ASP A 18 13.27 26.41 1.47
N HIS A 19 13.10 25.74 2.63
CA HIS A 19 11.84 25.08 3.02
C HIS A 19 11.30 25.57 4.38
N GLN A 20 11.72 26.76 4.84
CA GLN A 20 11.40 27.26 6.19
C GLN A 20 9.90 27.37 6.42
N GLU A 21 9.15 27.86 5.43
CA GLU A 21 7.69 27.98 5.52
C GLU A 21 7.02 26.61 5.67
N LEU A 22 7.40 25.65 4.82
CA LEU A 22 6.89 24.27 4.89
C LEU A 22 7.12 23.66 6.28
N ILE A 23 8.32 23.82 6.83
CA ILE A 23 8.68 23.27 8.14
C ILE A 23 7.87 23.92 9.27
N GLN A 24 7.68 25.25 9.22
CA GLN A 24 6.84 25.96 10.18
C GLN A 24 5.36 25.55 10.08
N GLN A 25 4.87 25.24 8.89
CA GLN A 25 3.52 24.71 8.70
C GLN A 25 3.40 23.30 9.29
N LEU A 26 4.33 22.39 8.95
CA LEU A 26 4.34 21.01 9.44
C LEU A 26 4.53 20.90 10.96
N ALA A 27 5.21 21.86 11.59
CA ALA A 27 5.34 21.94 13.04
C ALA A 27 3.99 22.15 13.76
N LYS A 28 2.95 22.63 13.07
CA LYS A 28 1.60 22.81 13.62
C LYS A 28 0.76 21.53 13.56
N GLY A 29 1.13 20.58 12.70
CA GLY A 29 0.42 19.33 12.50
C GLY A 29 0.78 18.65 11.18
N GLN A 30 0.53 17.35 11.10
CA GLN A 30 0.73 16.55 9.90
C GLN A 30 -0.61 16.29 9.19
N HIS A 31 -0.59 16.33 7.86
CA HIS A 31 -1.75 15.99 7.00
C HIS A 31 -1.35 15.11 5.81
N PRO A 32 -0.69 13.96 6.06
CA PRO A 32 -0.26 13.07 4.99
C PRO A 32 -1.45 12.56 4.19
N ARG A 33 -1.22 12.37 2.89
CA ARG A 33 -2.26 11.93 1.93
C ARG A 33 -2.25 10.42 1.73
N VAL A 34 -1.12 9.78 2.00
CA VAL A 34 -0.87 8.36 1.69
C VAL A 34 -0.21 7.66 2.88
N LEU A 35 -0.73 6.50 3.24
CA LEU A 35 -0.02 5.52 4.07
C LEU A 35 0.85 4.65 3.16
N PHE A 36 2.16 4.77 3.27
CA PHE A 36 3.12 3.97 2.49
C PHE A 36 3.72 2.87 3.36
N ILE A 37 3.48 1.61 2.99
CA ILE A 37 4.00 0.43 3.67
C ILE A 37 5.12 -0.14 2.80
N GLY A 38 6.35 -0.07 3.29
CA GLY A 38 7.54 -0.48 2.53
C GLY A 38 8.48 -1.37 3.33
N CYS A 39 9.50 -1.91 2.66
CA CYS A 39 10.50 -2.73 3.31
C CYS A 39 11.56 -1.87 4.02
N SER A 40 12.14 -2.34 5.13
CA SER A 40 13.30 -1.71 5.78
C SER A 40 14.60 -1.76 4.96
N ASP A 41 14.60 -2.42 3.80
CA ASP A 41 15.75 -2.50 2.89
C ASP A 41 16.29 -1.10 2.56
N SER A 42 17.58 -0.87 2.81
CA SER A 42 18.23 0.44 2.69
C SER A 42 18.29 0.98 1.26
N ARG A 43 17.96 0.16 0.26
CA ARG A 43 17.89 0.56 -1.15
C ARG A 43 16.51 1.08 -1.55
N VAL A 44 15.55 1.03 -0.64
CA VAL A 44 14.19 1.51 -0.83
C VAL A 44 14.00 2.75 0.03
N ASP A 45 13.66 3.87 -0.60
CA ASP A 45 13.27 5.11 0.08
C ASP A 45 11.96 5.60 -0.55
N PRO A 46 10.82 5.50 0.18
CA PRO A 46 9.53 5.90 -0.35
C PRO A 46 9.49 7.36 -0.84
N THR A 47 10.13 8.26 -0.10
CA THR A 47 10.13 9.70 -0.41
C THR A 47 10.88 9.96 -1.70
N ILE A 48 12.07 9.36 -1.88
CA ILE A 48 12.86 9.50 -3.11
C ILE A 48 12.13 8.85 -4.30
N ILE A 49 11.63 7.62 -4.14
CA ILE A 49 11.01 6.85 -5.22
C ILE A 49 9.74 7.54 -5.74
N THR A 50 9.02 8.26 -4.88
CA THR A 50 7.78 8.97 -5.24
C THR A 50 7.98 10.45 -5.51
N GLN A 51 9.17 11.01 -5.25
CA GLN A 51 9.42 12.45 -5.24
C GLN A 51 8.42 13.21 -4.36
N ALA A 52 8.04 12.61 -3.23
CA ALA A 52 7.12 13.21 -2.27
C ALA A 52 7.84 14.24 -1.39
N ASP A 53 7.11 15.25 -0.94
CA ASP A 53 7.62 16.22 0.02
C ASP A 53 7.52 15.71 1.46
N ILE A 54 8.22 16.38 2.37
CA ILE A 54 8.09 16.11 3.81
C ILE A 54 6.62 16.35 4.21
N GLY A 55 6.02 15.35 4.85
CA GLY A 55 4.63 15.41 5.32
C GLY A 55 3.60 14.80 4.37
N ASP A 56 3.96 14.45 3.12
CA ASP A 56 3.03 13.83 2.18
C ASP A 56 2.71 12.37 2.52
N LEU A 57 3.73 11.64 2.99
CA LEU A 57 3.66 10.21 3.27
C LEU A 57 3.70 9.93 4.77
N PHE A 58 2.77 9.09 5.23
CA PHE A 58 2.85 8.43 6.53
C PHE A 58 3.40 7.02 6.32
N ILE A 59 4.53 6.66 6.93
CA ILE A 59 5.33 5.51 6.46
C ILE A 59 5.46 4.41 7.51
N ILE A 60 5.16 3.18 7.13
CA ILE A 60 5.53 1.96 7.86
C ILE A 60 6.69 1.29 7.12
N ARG A 61 7.75 0.92 7.86
CA ARG A 61 8.86 0.12 7.32
C ARG A 61 9.21 -1.04 8.24
N ASN A 62 9.13 -2.26 7.72
CA ASN A 62 9.60 -3.47 8.39
C ASN A 62 10.24 -4.45 7.39
N ALA A 63 10.85 -5.54 7.87
CA ALA A 63 11.51 -6.50 7.00
C ALA A 63 10.49 -7.25 6.12
N GLY A 64 10.44 -6.95 4.83
CA GLY A 64 9.54 -7.60 3.88
C GLY A 64 8.18 -6.94 3.71
N ASN A 65 8.00 -5.70 4.21
CA ASN A 65 6.78 -4.90 4.05
C ASN A 65 5.51 -5.68 4.46
N ILE A 66 5.62 -6.47 5.53
CA ILE A 66 4.59 -7.40 6.01
C ILE A 66 3.65 -6.64 6.94
N ILE A 67 2.34 -6.85 6.73
CA ILE A 67 1.29 -6.45 7.66
C ILE A 67 0.66 -7.74 8.15
N PRO A 68 0.82 -8.13 9.42
CA PRO A 68 0.11 -9.28 9.97
C PRO A 68 -1.41 -9.06 9.92
N PRO A 69 -2.22 -10.13 9.87
CA PRO A 69 -3.67 -10.01 10.05
C PRO A 69 -4.02 -9.29 11.37
N TYR A 70 -5.19 -8.66 11.43
CA TYR A 70 -5.68 -7.97 12.63
C TYR A 70 -5.58 -8.89 13.87
N GLU A 71 -5.04 -8.35 14.96
CA GLU A 71 -4.77 -9.05 16.23
C GLU A 71 -3.81 -10.26 16.16
N ALA A 72 -3.21 -10.59 15.01
CA ALA A 72 -2.21 -11.66 14.91
C ALA A 72 -0.86 -11.28 15.56
N THR A 73 -0.64 -9.99 15.83
CA THR A 73 0.52 -9.46 16.54
C THR A 73 0.13 -8.22 17.35
N ASN A 74 0.97 -7.85 18.32
CA ASN A 74 0.90 -6.59 19.06
C ASN A 74 2.04 -5.63 18.68
N GLY A 75 2.58 -5.76 17.46
CA GLY A 75 3.58 -4.87 16.88
C GLY A 75 3.06 -3.47 16.55
N GLY A 76 3.94 -2.63 15.99
CA GLY A 76 3.62 -1.24 15.66
C GLY A 76 2.76 -1.07 14.40
N GLU A 77 2.69 -2.08 13.53
CA GLU A 77 1.99 -2.04 12.24
C GLU A 77 0.51 -1.70 12.42
N GLY A 78 -0.18 -2.47 13.27
CA GLY A 78 -1.62 -2.33 13.45
C GLY A 78 -2.03 -0.99 14.05
N ALA A 79 -1.33 -0.56 15.10
CA ALA A 79 -1.55 0.75 15.71
C ALA A 79 -1.27 1.90 14.72
N THR A 80 -0.23 1.78 13.89
CA THR A 80 0.09 2.80 12.86
C THR A 80 -0.98 2.85 11.77
N ILE A 81 -1.50 1.70 11.34
CA ILE A 81 -2.64 1.62 10.40
C ILE A 81 -3.88 2.28 11.01
N GLU A 82 -4.23 1.94 12.24
CA GLU A 82 -5.38 2.53 12.94
C GLU A 82 -5.26 4.05 13.04
N TYR A 83 -4.08 4.55 13.45
CA TYR A 83 -3.82 5.99 13.52
C TYR A 83 -3.95 6.67 12.15
N ALA A 84 -3.40 6.06 11.09
CA ALA A 84 -3.51 6.57 9.72
C ALA A 84 -4.98 6.71 9.27
N MET A 85 -5.83 5.73 9.61
CA MET A 85 -7.22 5.70 9.18
C MET A 85 -8.10 6.62 10.04
N GLU A 86 -7.98 6.54 11.37
CA GLU A 86 -8.91 7.17 12.32
C GLU A 86 -8.47 8.59 12.70
N ALA A 87 -7.17 8.82 12.91
CA ALA A 87 -6.67 10.12 13.35
C ALA A 87 -6.30 11.04 12.17
N LEU A 88 -5.74 10.48 11.09
CA LEU A 88 -5.25 11.26 9.95
C LEU A 88 -6.20 11.28 8.74
N ASP A 89 -7.29 10.50 8.77
CA ASP A 89 -8.23 10.30 7.65
C ASP A 89 -7.53 10.04 6.30
N ILE A 90 -6.46 9.24 6.30
CA ILE A 90 -5.78 8.85 5.06
C ILE A 90 -6.73 8.00 4.21
N ARG A 91 -6.75 8.30 2.89
CA ARG A 91 -7.63 7.66 1.91
C ARG A 91 -6.90 6.83 0.85
N GLN A 92 -5.58 6.82 0.91
CA GLN A 92 -4.72 6.11 -0.04
C GLN A 92 -3.71 5.28 0.74
N VAL A 93 -3.65 3.98 0.47
CA VAL A 93 -2.66 3.06 1.07
C VAL A 93 -1.86 2.42 -0.05
N ILE A 94 -0.54 2.43 0.07
CA ILE A 94 0.36 1.73 -0.84
C ILE A 94 1.09 0.64 -0.06
N VAL A 95 0.98 -0.61 -0.53
CA VAL A 95 1.86 -1.70 -0.11
C VAL A 95 2.93 -1.86 -1.18
N CYS A 96 4.18 -1.51 -0.87
CA CYS A 96 5.29 -1.56 -1.81
C CYS A 96 6.29 -2.67 -1.46
N GLY A 97 6.29 -3.72 -2.27
CA GLY A 97 7.34 -4.72 -2.32
C GLY A 97 8.53 -4.27 -3.15
N HIS A 98 9.62 -5.04 -3.14
CA HIS A 98 10.75 -4.77 -4.02
C HIS A 98 11.49 -6.05 -4.44
N THR A 99 12.08 -6.03 -5.63
CA THR A 99 12.88 -7.17 -6.13
C THR A 99 14.08 -7.45 -5.23
N GLN A 100 14.57 -8.68 -5.22
CA GLN A 100 15.72 -9.12 -4.42
C GLN A 100 15.60 -8.90 -2.90
N CYS A 101 14.36 -8.85 -2.37
CA CYS A 101 14.08 -8.65 -0.96
C CYS A 101 14.72 -9.72 -0.06
N GLY A 102 15.46 -9.27 0.97
CA GLY A 102 16.11 -10.17 1.94
C GLY A 102 15.11 -11.00 2.75
N ALA A 103 14.01 -10.38 3.19
CA ALA A 103 12.94 -11.07 3.92
C ALA A 103 12.29 -12.18 3.08
N MET A 104 12.02 -11.92 1.79
CA MET A 104 11.45 -12.93 0.88
C MET A 104 12.44 -14.05 0.56
N LYS A 105 13.74 -13.75 0.46
CA LYS A 105 14.79 -14.79 0.37
C LYS A 105 14.79 -15.67 1.63
N GLY A 106 14.69 -15.05 2.80
CA GLY A 106 14.56 -15.75 4.08
C GLY A 106 13.31 -16.63 4.12
N LEU A 107 12.17 -16.15 3.61
CA LEU A 107 10.92 -16.90 3.56
C LEU A 107 11.03 -18.16 2.69
N LEU A 108 11.74 -18.11 1.56
CA LEU A 108 12.02 -19.32 0.75
C LEU A 108 12.89 -20.35 1.48
N GLN A 109 13.64 -19.91 2.49
CA GLN A 109 14.58 -20.73 3.25
C GLN A 109 14.17 -20.79 4.73
N ILE A 110 12.86 -20.68 5.02
CA ILE A 110 12.35 -20.41 6.37
C ILE A 110 12.82 -21.44 7.40
N GLY A 111 12.97 -22.72 7.00
CA GLY A 111 13.45 -23.78 7.88
C GLY A 111 14.90 -23.60 8.37
N GLU A 112 15.72 -22.83 7.66
CA GLU A 112 17.10 -22.52 8.08
C GLU A 112 17.18 -21.32 9.04
N LEU A 113 16.09 -20.56 9.20
CA LEU A 113 16.07 -19.32 9.99
C LEU A 113 15.79 -19.53 11.47
N GLU A 114 15.10 -20.61 11.84
CA GLU A 114 14.61 -20.83 13.21
C GLU A 114 15.74 -20.77 14.25
N GLU A 115 16.89 -21.38 13.95
CA GLU A 115 18.04 -21.36 14.85
C GLU A 115 18.85 -20.06 14.79
N LYS A 116 19.11 -19.52 13.58
CA LYS A 116 20.06 -18.41 13.39
C LYS A 116 19.42 -17.03 13.56
N MET A 117 18.14 -16.90 13.24
CA MET A 117 17.40 -15.64 13.24
C MET A 117 15.96 -15.86 13.75
N PRO A 118 15.75 -16.33 14.99
CA PRO A 118 14.44 -16.75 15.49
C PRO A 118 13.37 -15.66 15.41
N LEU A 119 13.74 -14.40 15.67
CA LEU A 119 12.79 -13.27 15.56
C LEU A 119 12.34 -13.04 14.11
N VAL A 120 13.26 -13.16 13.14
CA VAL A 120 12.93 -13.05 11.72
C VAL A 120 12.09 -14.24 11.29
N TYR A 121 12.43 -15.45 11.74
CA TYR A 121 11.64 -16.65 11.51
C TYR A 121 10.18 -16.46 11.97
N HIS A 122 9.97 -16.04 13.22
CA HIS A 122 8.62 -15.77 13.75
C HIS A 122 7.90 -14.66 12.98
N TRP A 123 8.61 -13.58 12.65
CA TRP A 123 8.05 -12.48 11.87
C TRP A 123 7.56 -12.93 10.49
N LEU A 124 8.36 -13.71 9.77
CA LEU A 124 8.03 -14.19 8.42
C LEU A 124 6.84 -15.15 8.41
N ARG A 125 6.48 -15.77 9.55
CA ARG A 125 5.29 -16.62 9.65
C ARG A 125 3.98 -15.87 9.38
N HIS A 126 3.95 -14.55 9.56
CA HIS A 126 2.78 -13.73 9.20
C HIS A 126 2.50 -13.68 7.68
N THR A 127 3.44 -14.14 6.85
CA THR A 127 3.26 -14.27 5.40
C THR A 127 3.52 -15.71 4.91
N GLU A 128 3.45 -16.70 5.80
CA GLU A 128 3.64 -18.12 5.46
C GLU A 128 2.65 -18.62 4.41
N ALA A 129 1.44 -18.07 4.37
CA ALA A 129 0.45 -18.34 3.32
C ALA A 129 1.01 -18.04 1.93
N THR A 130 1.79 -16.96 1.78
CA THR A 130 2.46 -16.61 0.52
C THR A 130 3.48 -17.67 0.11
N ARG A 131 4.30 -18.14 1.06
CA ARG A 131 5.29 -19.19 0.80
C ARG A 131 4.62 -20.48 0.37
N LYS A 132 3.59 -20.92 1.11
CA LYS A 132 2.85 -22.16 0.82
C LYS A 132 2.21 -22.12 -0.57
N LEU A 133 1.57 -21.00 -0.92
CA LEU A 133 1.01 -20.78 -2.25
C LEU A 133 2.07 -20.90 -3.35
N VAL A 134 3.23 -20.26 -3.15
CA VAL A 134 4.30 -20.28 -4.16
C VAL A 134 4.94 -21.67 -4.28
N GLU A 135 5.19 -22.36 -3.17
CA GLU A 135 5.77 -23.71 -3.22
C GLU A 135 4.80 -24.74 -3.81
N ASP A 136 3.52 -24.70 -3.44
CA ASP A 136 2.53 -25.70 -3.90
C ASP A 136 2.21 -25.58 -5.39
N HIS A 137 2.23 -24.36 -5.94
CA HIS A 137 1.81 -24.10 -7.32
C HIS A 137 2.97 -23.78 -8.28
N TYR A 138 4.13 -23.38 -7.75
CA TYR A 138 5.27 -22.89 -8.53
C TYR A 138 6.61 -23.39 -8.00
N GLY A 139 6.60 -24.55 -7.32
CA GLY A 139 7.76 -25.19 -6.72
C GLY A 139 8.91 -25.44 -7.70
N ASP A 140 8.59 -25.71 -8.98
CA ASP A 140 9.57 -26.07 -10.02
C ASP A 140 10.25 -24.85 -10.68
N LEU A 141 9.83 -23.63 -10.36
CA LEU A 141 10.44 -22.44 -10.96
C LEU A 141 11.90 -22.25 -10.51
N PRO A 142 12.76 -21.68 -11.39
CA PRO A 142 14.09 -21.25 -11.00
C PRO A 142 14.06 -20.30 -9.80
N LYS A 143 15.07 -20.39 -8.93
CA LYS A 143 15.14 -19.63 -7.66
C LYS A 143 14.87 -18.12 -7.83
N LYS A 144 15.38 -17.50 -8.91
CA LYS A 144 15.18 -16.08 -9.19
C LYS A 144 13.71 -15.76 -9.48
N GLU A 145 13.09 -16.51 -10.38
CA GLU A 145 11.69 -16.34 -10.77
C GLU A 145 10.74 -16.64 -9.61
N LYS A 146 11.06 -17.67 -8.82
CA LYS A 146 10.32 -17.98 -7.59
C LYS A 146 10.40 -16.83 -6.58
N LEU A 147 11.56 -16.19 -6.43
CA LEU A 147 11.70 -15.02 -5.55
C LEU A 147 10.91 -13.81 -6.05
N ASP A 148 10.98 -13.51 -7.35
CA ASP A 148 10.24 -12.38 -7.95
C ASP A 148 8.72 -12.60 -7.80
N LEU A 149 8.26 -13.85 -7.95
CA LEU A 149 6.88 -14.24 -7.67
C LEU A 149 6.51 -14.05 -6.21
N LEU A 150 7.36 -14.53 -5.30
CA LEU A 150 7.10 -14.45 -3.87
C LEU A 150 6.97 -13.00 -3.41
N VAL A 151 7.79 -12.09 -3.95
CA VAL A 151 7.64 -10.64 -3.73
C VAL A 151 6.27 -10.14 -4.19
N ALA A 152 5.86 -10.50 -5.41
CA ALA A 152 4.57 -10.07 -5.95
C ALA A 152 3.39 -10.61 -5.14
N GLN A 153 3.41 -11.90 -4.81
CA GLN A 153 2.36 -12.53 -4.00
C GLN A 153 2.35 -11.97 -2.57
N ASN A 154 3.51 -11.67 -1.99
CA ASN A 154 3.58 -11.09 -0.65
C ASN A 154 2.86 -9.73 -0.59
N VAL A 155 3.00 -8.88 -1.62
CA VAL A 155 2.26 -7.61 -1.72
C VAL A 155 0.75 -7.87 -1.70
N LEU A 156 0.26 -8.84 -2.48
CA LEU A 156 -1.16 -9.18 -2.52
C LEU A 156 -1.67 -9.77 -1.20
N THR A 157 -0.88 -10.63 -0.54
CA THR A 157 -1.20 -11.15 0.80
C THR A 157 -1.31 -10.03 1.82
N GLN A 158 -0.44 -9.01 1.75
CA GLN A 158 -0.50 -7.89 2.70
C GLN A 158 -1.73 -7.00 2.47
N ILE A 159 -2.17 -6.87 1.21
CA ILE A 159 -3.44 -6.21 0.89
C ILE A 159 -4.63 -6.98 1.49
N ASP A 160 -4.56 -8.31 1.57
CA ASP A 160 -5.60 -9.12 2.25
C ASP A 160 -5.57 -8.94 3.74
N ASN A 161 -4.37 -8.98 4.33
CA ASN A 161 -4.21 -8.77 5.76
C ASN A 161 -4.71 -7.39 6.16
N LEU A 162 -4.44 -6.33 5.38
CA LEU A 162 -4.99 -4.99 5.60
C LEU A 162 -6.53 -4.99 5.66
N GLN A 163 -7.21 -5.76 4.80
CA GLN A 163 -8.68 -5.83 4.76
C GLN A 163 -9.28 -6.49 6.01
N THR A 164 -8.47 -7.16 6.84
CA THR A 164 -8.92 -7.71 8.13
C THR A 164 -9.02 -6.66 9.23
N TYR A 165 -8.39 -5.48 9.08
CA TYR A 165 -8.44 -4.41 10.07
C TYR A 165 -9.81 -3.70 10.04
N PRO A 166 -10.48 -3.49 11.20
CA PRO A 166 -11.80 -2.87 11.26
C PRO A 166 -11.89 -1.50 10.58
N ALA A 167 -10.93 -0.60 10.86
CA ALA A 167 -10.89 0.75 10.29
C ALA A 167 -10.75 0.73 8.75
N VAL A 168 -9.86 -0.14 8.24
CA VAL A 168 -9.65 -0.33 6.80
C VAL A 168 -10.91 -0.90 6.14
N ARG A 169 -11.48 -1.96 6.72
CA ARG A 169 -12.70 -2.60 6.21
C ARG A 169 -13.88 -1.63 6.15
N SER A 170 -14.06 -0.81 7.19
CA SER A 170 -15.09 0.22 7.25
C SER A 170 -14.96 1.24 6.12
N LYS A 171 -13.77 1.80 5.91
CA LYS A 171 -13.54 2.79 4.83
C LYS A 171 -13.62 2.20 3.42
N LEU A 172 -13.18 0.95 3.23
CA LEU A 172 -13.37 0.24 1.96
C LEU A 172 -14.85 0.06 1.63
N TYR A 173 -15.66 -0.37 2.60
CA TYR A 173 -17.11 -0.50 2.43
C TYR A 173 -17.78 0.85 2.09
N ALA A 174 -17.30 1.93 2.69
CA ALA A 174 -17.76 3.29 2.38
C ALA A 174 -17.26 3.83 1.02
N GLY A 175 -16.33 3.14 0.34
CA GLY A 175 -15.72 3.60 -0.90
C GLY A 175 -14.80 4.81 -0.73
N THR A 176 -14.32 5.09 0.49
CA THR A 176 -13.48 6.26 0.80
C THR A 176 -11.99 5.95 0.89
N LEU A 177 -11.61 4.67 0.81
CA LEU A 177 -10.23 4.20 0.85
C LEU A 177 -9.90 3.43 -0.43
N ALA A 178 -8.70 3.67 -0.97
CA ALA A 178 -8.11 2.86 -2.03
C ALA A 178 -6.78 2.25 -1.54
N ILE A 179 -6.56 0.97 -1.86
CA ILE A 179 -5.33 0.24 -1.54
C ILE A 179 -4.64 -0.15 -2.85
N HIS A 180 -3.35 0.16 -2.96
CA HIS A 180 -2.53 -0.07 -4.14
C HIS A 180 -1.38 -1.03 -3.81
N GLY A 181 -1.13 -2.00 -4.68
CA GLY A 181 0.01 -2.90 -4.57
C GLY A 181 1.11 -2.50 -5.54
N TRP A 182 2.30 -2.16 -5.05
CA TRP A 182 3.44 -1.75 -5.88
C TRP A 182 4.63 -2.71 -5.73
N ILE A 183 5.46 -2.77 -6.78
CA ILE A 183 6.77 -3.42 -6.76
C ILE A 183 7.80 -2.44 -7.29
N TYR A 184 8.82 -2.15 -6.48
CA TYR A 184 10.00 -1.42 -6.89
C TYR A 184 11.10 -2.37 -7.38
N LYS A 185 11.52 -2.20 -8.63
CA LYS A 185 12.61 -2.95 -9.23
C LYS A 185 13.95 -2.28 -8.94
N LEU A 186 14.78 -2.93 -8.12
CA LEU A 186 16.05 -2.37 -7.67
C LEU A 186 17.09 -2.21 -8.80
N ASP A 187 17.03 -3.06 -9.82
CA ASP A 187 17.98 -3.09 -10.93
C ASP A 187 17.73 -1.98 -11.97
N THR A 188 16.47 -1.57 -12.11
CA THR A 188 16.00 -0.68 -13.18
C THR A 188 15.38 0.61 -12.64
N ALA A 189 15.24 0.73 -11.32
CA ALA A 189 14.52 1.81 -10.63
C ALA A 189 13.07 2.00 -11.11
N GLN A 190 12.48 0.98 -11.74
CA GLN A 190 11.10 1.03 -12.23
C GLN A 190 10.12 0.65 -11.12
N LEU A 191 8.99 1.37 -11.08
CA LEU A 191 7.81 0.98 -10.31
C LEU A 191 6.81 0.25 -11.21
N LEU A 192 6.23 -0.81 -10.66
CA LEU A 192 5.06 -1.49 -11.22
C LEU A 192 3.93 -1.41 -10.20
N ALA A 193 2.71 -1.19 -10.66
CA ALA A 193 1.49 -1.19 -9.86
C ALA A 193 0.60 -2.37 -10.26
N TYR A 194 -0.02 -3.01 -9.28
CA TYR A 194 -0.99 -4.07 -9.49
C TYR A 194 -2.26 -3.47 -10.08
N ASP A 195 -2.62 -3.95 -11.26
CA ASP A 195 -3.88 -3.65 -11.91
C ASP A 195 -4.87 -4.79 -11.68
N GLU A 196 -6.00 -4.46 -11.08
CA GLU A 196 -7.04 -5.43 -10.76
C GLU A 196 -7.75 -6.00 -12.00
N GLU A 197 -7.86 -5.22 -13.07
CA GLU A 197 -8.53 -5.62 -14.31
C GLU A 197 -7.69 -6.65 -15.05
N SER A 198 -6.42 -6.34 -15.30
CA SER A 198 -5.49 -7.26 -15.94
C SER A 198 -4.86 -8.25 -14.98
N LYS A 199 -5.18 -8.23 -13.67
CA LYS A 199 -4.57 -9.08 -12.62
C LYS A 199 -3.04 -9.15 -12.74
N SER A 200 -2.39 -8.03 -13.02
CA SER A 200 -0.96 -7.97 -13.38
C SER A 200 -0.29 -6.74 -12.81
N PHE A 201 1.02 -6.85 -12.54
CA PHE A 201 1.85 -5.69 -12.24
C PHE A 201 2.30 -5.02 -13.54
N VAL A 202 1.86 -3.78 -13.74
CA VAL A 202 2.12 -2.97 -14.95
C VAL A 202 2.70 -1.61 -14.57
N PRO A 203 3.38 -0.89 -15.47
CA PRO A 203 3.83 0.48 -15.17
C PRO A 203 2.64 1.36 -14.72
N PRO A 204 2.73 2.12 -13.61
CA PRO A 204 1.59 2.84 -13.04
C PRO A 204 0.97 3.87 -13.99
N TYR A 205 1.78 4.43 -14.89
CA TYR A 205 1.35 5.42 -15.88
C TYR A 205 0.61 4.81 -17.08
N SER A 206 0.53 3.48 -17.19
CA SER A 206 -0.12 2.80 -18.32
C SER A 206 -1.63 3.09 -18.42
N LYS A 207 -2.26 3.58 -17.34
CA LYS A 207 -3.67 4.01 -17.31
C LYS A 207 -3.87 5.53 -17.38
N ILE A 208 -2.80 6.32 -17.31
CA ILE A 208 -2.89 7.77 -17.51
C ILE A 208 -2.93 8.00 -19.03
N GLN A 209 -4.10 8.40 -19.55
CA GLN A 209 -4.16 8.87 -20.94
C GLN A 209 -3.19 10.05 -21.08
N ALA A 210 -2.26 9.94 -22.03
CA ALA A 210 -1.43 11.06 -22.41
C ALA A 210 -2.35 12.20 -22.89
N ASP A 211 -2.35 13.27 -22.11
CA ASP A 211 -2.93 14.58 -22.40
C ASP A 211 -4.44 14.79 -22.11
N GLN A 212 -4.72 15.29 -20.91
CA GLN A 212 -5.79 16.26 -20.71
C GLN A 212 -5.21 17.51 -20.05
N LYS A 213 -4.74 18.44 -20.89
CA LYS A 213 -4.74 19.90 -20.73
C LYS A 213 -4.36 20.41 -19.33
N ALA A 214 -3.14 20.96 -19.26
CA ALA A 214 -2.77 22.14 -18.48
C ALA A 214 -3.79 22.47 -17.37
N ALA A 215 -3.55 21.93 -16.18
CA ALA A 215 -4.30 22.27 -14.98
C ALA A 215 -4.36 23.79 -14.90
N LYS A 216 -5.55 24.35 -15.16
CA LYS A 216 -5.83 25.76 -14.96
C LYS A 216 -5.44 26.07 -13.52
N VAL A 217 -4.44 26.93 -13.38
CA VAL A 217 -4.10 27.61 -12.13
C VAL A 217 -5.36 28.35 -11.68
N LEU A 218 -6.10 27.78 -10.74
CA LEU A 218 -7.19 28.48 -10.06
C LEU A 218 -6.57 29.33 -8.95
N LYS A 219 -6.54 30.64 -9.18
CA LYS A 219 -6.19 31.64 -8.17
C LYS A 219 -7.33 31.77 -7.14
N PRO A 220 -7.03 32.07 -5.88
CA PRO A 220 -8.04 32.20 -4.82
C PRO A 220 -8.70 33.58 -4.85
N GLY A 221 -10.03 33.61 -4.69
CA GLY A 221 -10.74 34.84 -4.34
C GLY A 221 -12.23 34.83 -4.70
N GLY A 222 -13.09 34.99 -3.68
CA GLY A 222 -14.45 35.51 -3.84
C GLY A 222 -15.54 34.65 -3.21
N LEU A 223 -15.91 34.97 -1.97
CA LEU A 223 -17.19 34.57 -1.36
C LEU A 223 -18.37 34.93 -2.27
N SER A 224 -19.38 34.06 -2.34
CA SER A 224 -20.78 34.49 -2.25
C SER A 224 -21.68 33.35 -1.78
N LEU A 225 -22.24 33.55 -0.58
CA LEU A 225 -23.36 32.80 -0.04
C LEU A 225 -24.62 33.15 -0.82
N THR A 226 -25.40 32.15 -1.24
CA THR A 226 -26.85 32.33 -1.40
C THR A 226 -27.57 31.13 -0.80
N PHE A 227 -28.39 31.42 0.21
CA PHE A 227 -29.42 30.55 0.74
C PHE A 227 -30.57 30.47 -0.26
N ASN A 228 -31.22 29.31 -0.35
CA ASN A 228 -32.61 29.27 -0.80
C ASN A 228 -33.43 28.42 0.17
N ASP A 229 -34.23 29.12 0.95
CA ASP A 229 -35.43 28.61 1.60
C ASP A 229 -36.42 28.16 0.53
N THR A 230 -37.01 26.98 0.69
CA THR A 230 -38.48 26.82 0.83
C THR A 230 -38.91 25.34 0.71
N VAL A 231 -39.98 25.04 1.45
CA VAL A 231 -40.94 23.93 1.34
C VAL A 231 -40.81 22.77 2.36
N ARG A 232 -41.65 22.88 3.40
CA ARG A 232 -42.45 21.83 4.07
C ARG A 232 -43.92 22.28 3.94
N PRO A 233 -44.96 21.41 3.87
CA PRO A 233 -45.40 20.47 4.93
C PRO A 233 -45.87 19.10 4.37
N GLY A 234 -46.27 18.05 5.10
CA GLY A 234 -46.69 17.87 6.48
C GLY A 234 -46.86 16.36 6.81
N ALA A 235 -47.33 16.09 8.03
CA ALA A 235 -47.26 14.82 8.75
C ALA A 235 -48.14 13.66 8.22
N GLY A 236 -47.66 12.43 8.45
CA GLY A 236 -48.44 11.19 8.35
C GLY A 236 -47.56 9.93 8.47
N ALA A 237 -47.45 9.37 9.67
CA ALA A 237 -47.10 7.95 9.88
C ALA A 237 -48.40 7.24 10.32
N PRO A 238 -48.67 5.96 10.02
CA PRO A 238 -47.72 4.85 10.19
C PRO A 238 -47.82 3.66 9.18
N SER A 239 -46.72 2.94 9.01
CA SER A 239 -46.62 1.46 9.20
C SER A 239 -45.24 1.01 8.71
N VAL A 240 -44.45 0.42 9.61
CA VAL A 240 -43.14 -0.15 9.29
C VAL A 240 -43.34 -1.43 8.51
N ALA A 241 -43.02 -1.42 7.22
CA ALA A 241 -42.75 -2.64 6.47
C ALA A 241 -41.31 -3.07 6.81
N LEU A 242 -41.15 -4.28 7.35
CA LEU A 242 -39.84 -4.91 7.50
C LEU A 242 -39.19 -5.02 6.12
N PRO A 243 -37.90 -4.68 5.96
CA PRO A 243 -37.22 -4.91 4.71
C PRO A 243 -37.20 -6.42 4.42
N THR A 244 -37.83 -6.80 3.32
CA THR A 244 -37.60 -8.11 2.72
C THR A 244 -36.17 -8.14 2.21
N PHE A 245 -35.32 -8.93 2.85
CA PHE A 245 -33.99 -9.23 2.35
C PHE A 245 -34.15 -10.02 1.05
N SER A 246 -33.92 -9.37 -0.09
CA SER A 246 -33.51 -10.09 -1.29
C SER A 246 -32.19 -10.78 -0.97
N GLU A 247 -32.05 -12.06 -1.36
CA GLU A 247 -30.78 -12.78 -1.23
C GLU A 247 -29.62 -11.88 -1.67
N PRO A 248 -28.56 -11.74 -0.86
CA PRO A 248 -27.41 -10.98 -1.29
C PRO A 248 -26.91 -11.64 -2.57
N ALA A 249 -26.71 -10.82 -3.61
CA ALA A 249 -25.87 -11.22 -4.73
C ALA A 249 -24.61 -11.85 -4.14
N GLN A 250 -24.34 -13.08 -4.56
CA GLN A 250 -23.24 -13.95 -4.11
C GLN A 250 -22.03 -13.10 -3.67
N PRO A 251 -21.48 -13.33 -2.45
CA PRO A 251 -20.34 -12.56 -1.98
C PRO A 251 -19.17 -12.82 -2.92
N HIS A 252 -18.88 -11.85 -3.78
CA HIS A 252 -17.66 -11.78 -4.55
C HIS A 252 -16.56 -11.40 -3.56
N TRP A 253 -16.06 -12.42 -2.85
CA TRP A 253 -14.87 -12.28 -2.03
C TRP A 253 -13.69 -11.98 -2.96
N PRO A 254 -13.02 -10.83 -2.87
CA PRO A 254 -11.88 -10.54 -3.73
C PRO A 254 -10.68 -11.33 -3.22
N GLY A 255 -10.50 -12.56 -3.71
CA GLY A 255 -9.41 -13.43 -3.26
C GLY A 255 -9.07 -14.61 -4.16
N ALA A 256 -10.03 -15.11 -4.94
CA ALA A 256 -9.90 -16.48 -5.47
C ALA A 256 -9.17 -16.65 -6.81
N ASN A 257 -8.68 -15.61 -7.49
CA ASN A 257 -7.89 -15.77 -8.73
C ASN A 257 -6.95 -14.59 -8.92
N ARG A 258 -5.71 -14.71 -8.43
CA ARG A 258 -4.78 -13.57 -8.36
C ARG A 258 -3.67 -13.53 -9.40
N LEU A 259 -3.50 -14.58 -10.21
CA LEU A 259 -2.72 -14.54 -11.46
C LEU A 259 -3.30 -15.57 -12.44
N SER A 260 -3.45 -15.21 -13.71
CA SER A 260 -3.79 -16.13 -14.80
C SER A 260 -2.55 -16.89 -15.28
N PRO A 261 -2.70 -18.08 -15.89
CA PRO A 261 -1.57 -18.88 -16.39
C PRO A 261 -0.65 -18.15 -17.38
N LYS A 262 -1.18 -17.18 -18.14
CA LYS A 262 -0.39 -16.32 -19.06
C LYS A 262 0.39 -15.22 -18.32
N GLN A 263 -0.11 -14.78 -17.17
CA GLN A 263 0.50 -13.73 -16.33
C GLN A 263 1.62 -14.30 -15.47
N ALA A 264 1.37 -15.50 -14.94
CA ALA A 264 2.39 -16.44 -14.54
C ALA A 264 3.54 -16.47 -15.55
N ALA A 265 3.29 -16.89 -16.80
CA ALA A 265 4.34 -17.00 -17.83
C ALA A 265 5.10 -15.70 -18.17
N ARG A 266 4.48 -14.52 -18.01
CA ARG A 266 5.13 -13.20 -18.21
C ARG A 266 6.08 -12.82 -17.08
N ILE A 267 5.77 -13.24 -15.86
CA ILE A 267 6.66 -13.12 -14.70
C ILE A 267 7.68 -14.29 -14.68
N TYR A 268 7.32 -15.46 -15.23
CA TYR A 268 8.08 -16.74 -15.24
C TYR A 268 8.81 -17.05 -16.56
N GLY A 269 9.29 -16.04 -17.30
CA GLY A 269 10.26 -16.22 -18.38
C GLY A 269 10.06 -17.40 -19.34
N ARG A 270 9.05 -17.36 -20.23
CA ARG A 270 9.12 -18.04 -21.53
C ARG A 270 8.71 -17.10 -22.66
N ALA A 271 9.72 -16.54 -23.34
CA ALA A 271 9.53 -16.05 -24.69
C ALA A 271 9.63 -17.25 -25.63
N GLY A 272 8.50 -17.68 -26.18
CA GLY A 272 8.44 -18.53 -27.39
C GLY A 272 8.89 -19.99 -27.23
N VAL A 273 8.43 -20.77 -28.19
CA VAL A 273 8.84 -22.15 -28.52
C VAL A 273 10.34 -22.23 -28.75
#